data_AF-A0A2B4RVT1-F1
#
_entry.id   AF-A0A2B4RVT1-F1
#
_cell.length_a   1.000
_cell.length_b   1.000
_cell.length_c   1.000
_cell.angle_alpha   90.00
_cell.angle_beta   90.00
_cell.angle_gamma   90.00
#
_symmetry.space_group_name_H-M   'P 1'
#
loop_
_entity.id
_entity.type
_entity.pdbx_description
1 polymer ?
#
loop_
_entity_poly.entity_id
_entity_poly.type
_entity_poly.pdbx_seq_one_letter_code
_entity_poly.pdbx_strand_id
1 'polypeptide(L)'
;MNGLASQPSGPPGTPGNPGTPGIPGFIGSKGGTRGSPGPKGEPGPQGQKGQTGQGLSGVSYVRWGRTSCHGDAQVVYTGIIGSGHYNHQGGGGKYLCLPNNPKYDRYSDSWDGTVIYGTEYEVSSFNPFTNNLHDHDAPCAVCYVRSRGSQLMMPARNDCPSGWAEEYHGYLMTAPYVHKITRDFICVDREAE
;
A
#
# COMPACT_ATOMS: atom_id res chain seq x y z
N MET A 1 -9.43 0.73 26.22
CA MET A 1 -8.88 1.08 24.89
C MET A 1 -9.67 0.28 23.88
N ASN A 2 -10.47 0.92 23.04
CA ASN A 2 -11.39 0.25 22.12
C ASN A 2 -10.64 -0.16 20.85
N GLY A 3 -10.54 -1.47 20.62
CA GLY A 3 -9.96 -2.03 19.41
C GLY A 3 -10.84 -1.78 18.19
N LEU A 4 -10.27 -1.19 17.14
CA LEU A 4 -10.91 -1.07 15.84
C LEU A 4 -10.62 -2.35 15.04
N ALA A 5 -11.54 -3.30 15.13
CA ALA A 5 -11.59 -4.42 14.20
C ALA A 5 -11.89 -3.89 12.79
N SER A 6 -11.03 -4.20 11.81
CA SER A 6 -11.27 -3.90 10.40
C SER A 6 -12.48 -4.70 9.92
N GLN A 7 -13.60 -4.01 9.67
CA GLN A 7 -14.76 -4.66 9.05
C GLN A 7 -14.51 -4.93 7.56
N PRO A 8 -14.99 -6.07 7.04
CA PRO A 8 -14.85 -6.42 5.63
C PRO A 8 -15.63 -5.46 4.73
N SER A 9 -15.17 -5.34 3.48
CA SER A 9 -15.86 -4.61 2.40
C SER A 9 -17.31 -5.05 2.30
N GLY A 10 -18.22 -4.08 2.09
CA GLY A 10 -19.63 -4.36 1.88
C GLY A 10 -19.86 -5.29 0.68
N PRO A 11 -20.91 -6.12 0.69
CA PRO A 11 -21.18 -7.03 -0.41
C PRO A 11 -21.43 -6.26 -1.72
N PRO A 12 -21.11 -6.86 -2.89
CA PRO A 12 -21.50 -6.31 -4.18
C PRO A 12 -23.00 -6.00 -4.24
N GLY A 13 -23.36 -4.93 -4.95
CA GLY A 13 -24.77 -4.59 -5.19
C GLY A 13 -25.51 -5.70 -5.96
N THR A 14 -26.81 -5.82 -5.75
CA THR A 14 -27.64 -6.78 -6.47
C THR A 14 -27.70 -6.45 -7.97
N PRO A 15 -27.66 -7.45 -8.87
CA PRO A 15 -27.92 -7.23 -10.30
C PRO A 15 -29.25 -6.50 -10.52
N GLY A 16 -29.30 -5.62 -11.53
CA GLY A 16 -30.53 -4.93 -11.91
C GLY A 16 -31.61 -5.89 -12.40
N ASN A 17 -32.88 -5.50 -12.26
CA ASN A 17 -33.99 -6.30 -12.78
C ASN A 17 -33.92 -6.41 -14.32
N PRO A 18 -34.31 -7.57 -14.90
CA PRO A 18 -34.46 -7.70 -16.34
C PRO A 18 -35.40 -6.62 -16.91
N GLY A 19 -35.06 -6.09 -18.09
CA GLY A 19 -35.91 -5.13 -18.80
C GLY A 19 -37.30 -5.71 -19.10
N THR A 20 -38.30 -4.85 -19.22
CA THR A 20 -39.66 -5.28 -19.58
C THR A 20 -39.69 -5.90 -20.99
N PRO A 21 -40.40 -7.01 -21.20
CA PRO A 21 -40.59 -7.56 -22.54
C PRO A 21 -41.14 -6.50 -23.49
N GLY A 22 -40.62 -6.47 -24.73
CA GLY A 22 -41.14 -5.58 -25.76
C GLY A 22 -42.62 -5.88 -26.07
N ILE A 23 -43.35 -4.85 -26.50
CA ILE A 23 -44.77 -5.00 -26.87
C ILE A 23 -44.87 -6.00 -28.03
N PRO A 24 -45.73 -7.05 -27.93
CA PRO A 24 -45.96 -7.96 -29.03
C PRO A 24 -46.37 -7.19 -30.30
N GLY A 25 -45.76 -7.53 -31.43
CA GLY A 25 -46.12 -6.91 -32.72
C GLY A 25 -47.60 -7.14 -33.06
N PHE A 26 -48.19 -6.20 -33.79
CA PHE A 26 -49.57 -6.34 -34.26
C PHE A 26 -49.75 -7.60 -35.11
N ILE A 27 -50.81 -8.37 -34.85
CA ILE A 27 -51.16 -9.55 -35.66
C ILE A 27 -51.49 -9.06 -37.07
N GLY A 28 -50.67 -9.47 -38.05
CA GLY A 28 -50.88 -9.11 -39.45
C GLY A 28 -52.20 -9.69 -40.01
N SER A 29 -52.89 -8.90 -40.82
CA SER A 29 -54.05 -9.33 -41.60
C SER A 29 -53.68 -10.56 -42.44
N LYS A 30 -54.53 -11.60 -42.44
CA LYS A 30 -54.30 -12.85 -43.16
C LYS A 30 -53.84 -12.59 -44.60
N GLY A 31 -52.61 -13.01 -44.94
CA GLY A 31 -52.06 -12.97 -46.30
C GLY A 31 -50.64 -12.38 -46.46
N GLY A 32 -50.05 -11.79 -45.42
CA GLY A 32 -48.71 -11.16 -45.51
C GLY A 32 -47.58 -11.96 -44.88
N THR A 33 -46.37 -11.83 -45.44
CA THR A 33 -45.10 -12.36 -44.91
C THR A 33 -44.87 -11.97 -43.44
N ARG A 34 -44.17 -12.83 -42.67
CA ARG A 34 -43.85 -12.60 -41.24
C ARG A 34 -43.22 -11.21 -41.06
N GLY A 35 -43.85 -10.35 -40.27
CA GLY A 35 -43.33 -9.01 -39.97
C GLY A 35 -41.93 -9.06 -39.35
N SER A 36 -41.13 -8.03 -39.62
CA SER A 36 -39.78 -7.91 -39.05
C SER A 36 -39.82 -7.90 -37.52
N PRO A 37 -38.81 -8.48 -36.84
CA PRO A 37 -38.70 -8.37 -35.40
C PRO A 37 -38.72 -6.90 -34.95
N GLY A 38 -39.40 -6.62 -33.85
CA GLY A 38 -39.43 -5.29 -33.26
C GLY A 38 -38.04 -4.82 -32.83
N PRO A 39 -37.83 -3.50 -32.67
CA PRO A 39 -36.57 -2.96 -32.20
C PRO A 39 -36.20 -3.51 -30.82
N LYS A 40 -34.91 -3.73 -30.58
CA LYS A 40 -34.40 -4.11 -29.27
C LYS A 40 -34.76 -3.02 -28.25
N GLY A 41 -35.29 -3.41 -27.09
CA GLY A 41 -35.58 -2.49 -26.00
C GLY A 41 -34.32 -1.76 -25.51
N GLU A 42 -34.50 -0.56 -24.98
CA GLU A 42 -33.40 0.24 -24.43
C GLU A 42 -32.71 -0.48 -23.25
N PRO A 43 -31.40 -0.25 -23.04
CA PRO A 43 -30.73 -0.71 -21.83
C PRO A 43 -31.45 -0.21 -20.57
N GLY A 44 -31.56 -1.07 -19.56
CA GLY A 44 -32.14 -0.69 -18.28
C GLY A 44 -31.32 0.41 -17.58
N PRO A 45 -31.92 1.14 -16.63
CA PRO A 45 -31.22 2.18 -15.88
C PRO A 45 -30.03 1.60 -15.10
N GLN A 46 -28.95 2.36 -15.02
CA GLN A 46 -27.78 2.00 -14.22
C GLN A 46 -28.19 1.84 -12.74
N GLY A 47 -27.71 0.78 -12.09
CA GLY A 47 -27.96 0.54 -10.67
C GLY A 47 -27.41 1.67 -9.78
N GLN A 48 -28.02 1.88 -8.63
CA GLN A 48 -27.58 2.90 -7.68
C GLN A 48 -26.16 2.63 -7.18
N LYS A 49 -25.35 3.69 -7.04
CA LYS A 49 -24.02 3.60 -6.42
C LYS A 49 -24.18 3.11 -4.97
N GLY A 50 -23.39 2.11 -4.58
CA GLY A 50 -23.36 1.61 -3.20
C GLY A 50 -23.00 2.71 -2.20
N GLN A 51 -23.45 2.57 -0.95
CA GLN A 51 -23.14 3.52 0.12
C GLN A 51 -21.63 3.56 0.38
N THR A 52 -21.06 4.77 0.50
CA THR A 52 -19.68 4.97 0.95
C THR A 52 -19.53 4.47 2.38
N GLY A 53 -18.66 3.48 2.60
CA GLY A 53 -18.34 2.99 3.95
C GLY A 53 -17.69 4.08 4.81
N GLN A 54 -17.94 4.06 6.11
CA GLN A 54 -17.42 5.03 7.10
C GLN A 54 -15.94 4.81 7.48
N GLY A 55 -15.22 3.92 6.79
CA GLY A 55 -13.81 3.64 7.07
C GLY A 55 -12.87 4.76 6.60
N LEU A 56 -11.67 4.81 7.16
CA LEU A 56 -10.57 5.61 6.62
C LEU A 56 -10.27 5.14 5.19
N SER A 57 -10.78 5.86 4.18
CA SER A 57 -10.37 5.68 2.79
C SER A 57 -8.99 6.29 2.63
N GLY A 58 -8.00 5.50 2.22
CA GLY A 58 -6.64 6.01 2.04
C GLY A 58 -5.64 4.89 1.85
N VAL A 59 -4.37 5.26 1.75
CA VAL A 59 -3.26 4.32 1.75
C VAL A 59 -2.23 4.75 2.80
N SER A 60 -1.57 3.76 3.40
CA SER A 60 -0.38 3.99 4.23
C SER A 60 0.87 3.47 3.54
N TYR A 61 1.98 4.16 3.70
CA TYR A 61 3.29 3.73 3.23
C TYR A 61 4.36 4.03 4.29
N VAL A 62 5.53 3.40 4.17
CA VAL A 62 6.70 3.71 4.99
C VAL A 62 7.63 4.58 4.18
N ARG A 63 8.02 5.72 4.75
CA ARG A 63 9.09 6.57 4.24
C ARG A 63 10.37 6.20 4.99
N TRP A 64 11.26 5.47 4.32
CA TRP A 64 12.49 4.99 4.90
C TRP A 64 13.57 6.07 4.86
N GLY A 65 14.31 6.23 5.97
CA GLY A 65 15.37 7.22 6.13
C GLY A 65 14.92 8.64 6.50
N ARG A 66 13.65 8.83 6.87
CA ARG A 66 13.11 10.15 7.28
C ARG A 66 12.21 10.00 8.49
N THR A 67 12.17 11.05 9.32
CA THR A 67 11.25 11.15 10.46
C THR A 67 9.96 11.93 10.16
N SER A 68 9.75 12.34 8.90
CA SER A 68 8.62 13.19 8.48
C SER A 68 7.93 12.68 7.22
N CYS A 69 6.66 13.02 7.04
CA CYS A 69 5.91 12.85 5.79
C CYS A 69 5.78 14.20 5.07
N HIS A 70 5.64 14.22 3.74
CA HIS A 70 5.54 15.44 2.94
C HIS A 70 4.18 15.53 2.21
N GLY A 71 3.87 16.70 1.67
CA GLY A 71 2.65 16.91 0.88
C GLY A 71 1.38 16.83 1.73
N ASP A 72 0.39 16.05 1.26
CA ASP A 72 -0.88 15.80 1.95
C ASP A 72 -0.84 14.57 2.87
N ALA A 73 0.32 13.94 3.02
CA ALA A 73 0.53 12.80 3.89
C ALA A 73 0.65 13.21 5.38
N GLN A 74 -0.02 12.47 6.25
CA GLN A 74 0.04 12.64 7.70
C GLN A 74 0.96 11.58 8.32
N VAL A 75 1.80 12.00 9.26
CA VAL A 75 2.60 11.05 10.07
C VAL A 75 1.66 10.27 10.99
N VAL A 76 1.67 8.95 10.85
CA VAL A 76 0.99 8.03 11.77
C VAL A 76 1.87 7.78 12.99
N TYR A 77 3.13 7.42 12.76
CA TYR A 77 4.17 7.34 13.79
C TYR A 77 5.57 7.41 13.15
N THR A 78 6.58 7.68 13.98
CA THR A 78 8.00 7.63 13.63
C THR A 78 8.71 6.53 14.38
N GLY A 79 9.82 6.08 13.84
CA GLY A 79 10.54 4.93 14.34
C GLY A 79 11.98 4.83 13.87
N ILE A 80 12.60 3.72 14.24
CA ILE A 80 13.88 3.25 13.71
C ILE A 80 13.65 2.01 12.86
N ILE A 81 14.41 1.87 11.78
CA ILE A 81 14.37 0.70 10.93
C ILE A 81 14.92 -0.50 11.71
N GLY A 82 14.12 -1.55 11.83
CA GLY A 82 14.47 -2.79 12.50
C GLY A 82 14.61 -3.98 11.54
N SER A 83 15.60 -4.84 11.77
CA SER A 83 15.76 -6.11 11.05
C SER A 83 16.50 -7.15 11.89
N GLY A 84 16.65 -8.38 11.38
CA GLY A 84 17.51 -9.39 12.00
C GLY A 84 19.00 -9.10 11.78
N HIS A 85 19.85 -9.56 12.69
CA HIS A 85 21.31 -9.40 12.59
C HIS A 85 21.87 -10.03 11.32
N TYR A 86 22.82 -9.36 10.67
CA TYR A 86 23.37 -9.74 9.36
C TYR A 86 24.01 -11.14 9.30
N ASN A 87 24.47 -11.64 10.44
CA ASN A 87 25.16 -12.93 10.56
C ASN A 87 24.25 -14.08 11.04
N HIS A 88 22.97 -13.79 11.36
CA HIS A 88 22.00 -14.81 11.76
C HIS A 88 21.36 -15.45 10.52
N GLN A 89 20.94 -16.72 10.63
CA GLN A 89 20.23 -17.40 9.53
C GLN A 89 18.70 -17.25 9.62
N GLY A 90 18.20 -16.76 10.76
CA GLY A 90 16.79 -16.50 11.04
C GLY A 90 16.56 -15.11 11.61
N GLY A 91 15.34 -14.82 12.06
CA GLY A 91 15.00 -13.51 12.67
C GLY A 91 14.20 -12.56 11.79
N GLY A 92 13.72 -13.02 10.63
CA GLY A 92 12.89 -12.24 9.70
C GLY A 92 13.68 -11.61 8.55
N GLY A 93 13.08 -11.62 7.35
CA GLY A 93 13.67 -11.12 6.10
C GLY A 93 13.37 -9.67 5.76
N LYS A 94 12.39 -9.08 6.43
CA LYS A 94 11.84 -7.76 6.09
C LYS A 94 12.39 -6.69 7.00
N TYR A 95 12.44 -5.47 6.49
CA TYR A 95 12.61 -4.29 7.32
C TYR A 95 11.27 -3.92 7.96
N LEU A 96 11.33 -3.52 9.23
CA LEU A 96 10.20 -3.03 10.00
C LEU A 96 10.45 -1.58 10.38
N CYS A 97 9.40 -0.77 10.46
CA CYS A 97 9.49 0.53 11.11
C CYS A 97 9.08 0.37 12.57
N LEU A 98 10.04 0.31 13.50
CA LEU A 98 9.78 0.10 14.92
C LEU A 98 9.46 1.44 15.59
N PRO A 99 8.30 1.61 16.25
CA PRO A 99 7.96 2.87 16.89
C PRO A 99 8.98 3.29 17.96
N ASN A 100 9.31 4.58 18.01
CA ASN A 100 10.23 5.14 19.02
C ASN A 100 9.74 4.92 20.47
N ASN A 101 8.43 4.73 20.66
CA ASN A 101 7.83 4.43 21.96
C ASN A 101 7.05 3.11 21.88
N PRO A 102 7.73 1.95 22.00
CA PRO A 102 7.10 0.65 21.90
C PRO A 102 6.20 0.38 23.12
N LYS A 103 5.11 -0.34 22.89
CA LYS A 103 4.26 -0.90 23.95
C LYS A 103 4.35 -2.41 23.90
N TYR A 104 4.91 -3.00 24.94
CA TYR A 104 5.01 -4.45 25.10
C TYR A 104 3.82 -4.95 25.93
N ASP A 105 3.24 -6.07 25.54
CA ASP A 105 2.20 -6.74 26.33
C ASP A 105 2.84 -7.62 27.41
N ARG A 106 3.49 -8.71 27.00
CA ARG A 106 4.31 -9.57 27.86
C ARG A 106 5.71 -9.63 27.29
N TYR A 107 6.70 -9.31 28.11
CA TYR A 107 8.11 -9.35 27.71
C TYR A 107 8.96 -9.97 28.81
N SER A 108 10.12 -10.47 28.39
CA SER A 108 11.23 -10.84 29.26
C SER A 108 12.49 -10.28 28.64
N ASP A 109 13.49 -9.96 29.45
CA ASP A 109 14.80 -9.52 28.96
C ASP A 109 15.69 -10.70 28.49
N SER A 110 15.11 -11.91 28.36
CA SER A 110 15.81 -13.10 27.86
C SER A 110 15.95 -13.07 26.34
N TRP A 111 17.05 -13.63 25.84
CA TRP A 111 17.45 -13.64 24.43
C TRP A 111 17.07 -14.95 23.72
N ASP A 112 16.05 -15.66 24.21
CA ASP A 112 15.73 -17.04 23.79
C ASP A 112 14.81 -17.13 22.55
N GLY A 113 14.86 -16.15 21.64
CA GLY A 113 13.92 -16.09 20.52
C GLY A 113 14.38 -15.25 19.32
N THR A 114 13.41 -14.77 18.54
CA THR A 114 13.65 -13.86 17.42
C THR A 114 14.11 -12.51 17.96
N VAL A 115 15.30 -12.08 17.56
CA VAL A 115 15.87 -10.77 17.95
C VAL A 115 15.78 -9.81 16.77
N ILE A 116 15.36 -8.57 17.05
CA ILE A 116 15.32 -7.47 16.09
C ILE A 116 16.32 -6.41 16.54
N TYR A 117 17.18 -6.01 15.62
CA TYR A 117 18.23 -5.02 15.79
C TYR A 117 17.88 -3.76 15.03
N GLY A 118 18.39 -2.61 15.49
CA GLY A 118 18.43 -1.40 14.68
C GLY A 118 19.21 -1.65 13.39
N THR A 119 18.80 -0.99 12.31
CA THR A 119 19.49 -1.02 11.03
C THR A 119 20.30 0.27 10.90
N GLU A 120 21.58 0.11 10.58
CA GLU A 120 22.48 1.24 10.31
C GLU A 120 22.70 1.44 8.81
N TYR A 121 23.11 2.65 8.43
CA TYR A 121 23.58 2.91 7.08
C TYR A 121 25.01 2.38 6.88
N GLU A 122 25.13 1.41 5.98
CA GLU A 122 26.42 0.85 5.57
C GLU A 122 26.88 1.44 4.25
N VAL A 123 27.37 2.69 4.30
CA VAL A 123 27.67 3.52 3.11
C VAL A 123 29.12 4.03 3.06
N SER A 124 30.05 3.38 3.75
CA SER A 124 31.48 3.75 3.76
C SER A 124 32.12 3.82 2.37
N SER A 125 31.76 2.90 1.48
CA SER A 125 32.37 2.80 0.14
C SER A 125 31.82 3.85 -0.82
N PHE A 126 30.52 4.14 -0.72
CA PHE A 126 29.84 5.16 -1.50
C PHE A 126 28.61 5.62 -0.73
N ASN A 127 28.64 6.89 -0.31
CA ASN A 127 27.51 7.53 0.33
C ASN A 127 26.74 8.37 -0.70
N PRO A 128 25.52 7.95 -1.09
CA PRO A 128 24.70 8.69 -2.04
C PRO A 128 23.97 9.90 -1.42
N PHE A 129 24.01 10.05 -0.09
CA PHE A 129 23.30 11.09 0.64
C PHE A 129 24.15 12.34 0.83
N THR A 130 23.50 13.46 1.13
CA THR A 130 24.17 14.72 1.45
C THR A 130 24.83 14.71 2.84
N ASN A 131 24.24 13.96 3.77
CA ASN A 131 24.74 13.79 5.14
C ASN A 131 25.73 12.63 5.22
N ASN A 132 26.69 12.70 6.14
CA ASN A 132 27.54 11.54 6.44
C ASN A 132 26.79 10.57 7.35
N LEU A 133 26.18 9.54 6.76
CA LEU A 133 25.27 8.65 7.47
C LEU A 133 25.90 7.31 7.85
N HIS A 134 27.12 7.00 7.42
CA HIS A 134 27.73 5.70 7.75
C HIS A 134 27.71 5.44 9.26
N ASP A 135 27.29 4.24 9.67
CA ASP A 135 27.12 3.79 11.07
C ASP A 135 26.06 4.56 11.87
N HIS A 136 25.20 5.34 11.21
CA HIS A 136 24.06 5.98 11.87
C HIS A 136 22.82 5.09 11.79
N ASP A 137 22.06 5.04 12.88
CA ASP A 137 20.75 4.37 12.93
C ASP A 137 19.80 4.98 11.90
N ALA A 138 19.22 4.15 11.05
CA ALA A 138 18.33 4.60 9.99
C ALA A 138 16.91 4.85 10.54
N PRO A 139 16.36 6.08 10.42
CA PRO A 139 15.01 6.37 10.87
C PRO A 139 13.94 5.95 9.85
N CYS A 140 12.68 5.95 10.29
CA CYS A 140 11.53 5.76 9.42
C CYS A 140 10.30 6.52 9.91
N ALA A 141 9.40 6.83 8.97
CA ALA A 141 8.08 7.37 9.26
C ALA A 141 7.01 6.55 8.53
N VAL A 142 5.94 6.20 9.23
CA VAL A 142 4.74 5.64 8.59
C VAL A 142 3.79 6.78 8.26
N CYS A 143 3.50 6.92 6.98
CA CYS A 143 2.71 7.99 6.40
C CYS A 143 1.34 7.48 5.97
N TYR A 144 0.31 8.30 6.13
CA TYR A 144 -1.05 8.00 5.66
C TYR A 144 -1.57 9.13 4.78
N VAL A 145 -2.11 8.76 3.61
CA VAL A 145 -2.68 9.70 2.64
C VAL A 145 -4.13 9.32 2.37
N ARG A 146 -5.03 10.25 2.71
CA ARG A 146 -6.48 10.03 2.56
C ARG A 146 -6.95 10.08 1.10
N SER A 147 -6.27 10.86 0.27
CA SER A 147 -6.66 11.14 -1.12
C SER A 147 -6.21 10.05 -2.12
N ARG A 148 -5.49 9.02 -1.66
CA ARG A 148 -4.94 7.93 -2.49
C ARG A 148 -5.63 6.61 -2.22
N GLY A 149 -5.72 5.76 -3.24
CA GLY A 149 -6.32 4.41 -3.12
C GLY A 149 -5.34 3.25 -3.22
N SER A 150 -4.09 3.51 -3.61
CA SER A 150 -3.06 2.49 -3.78
C SER A 150 -1.67 3.13 -3.65
N GLN A 151 -0.67 2.32 -3.30
CA GLN A 151 0.74 2.70 -3.26
C GLN A 151 1.60 1.57 -3.79
N LEU A 152 2.71 1.91 -4.43
CA LEU A 152 3.74 0.95 -4.82
C LEU A 152 5.11 1.64 -4.93
N MET A 153 6.17 0.88 -4.69
CA MET A 153 7.55 1.31 -4.96
C MET A 153 7.94 0.89 -6.38
N MET A 154 8.41 1.84 -7.19
CA MET A 154 8.94 1.58 -8.54
C MET A 154 10.46 1.68 -8.54
N PRO A 155 11.19 0.56 -8.68
CA PRO A 155 12.64 0.62 -8.78
C PRO A 155 13.09 1.06 -10.18
N ALA A 156 14.35 1.50 -10.29
CA ALA A 156 15.04 1.83 -11.54
C ALA A 156 14.49 3.03 -12.34
N ARG A 157 13.67 3.89 -11.73
CA ARG A 157 13.21 5.16 -12.30
C ARG A 157 12.89 6.18 -11.20
N ASN A 158 12.93 7.46 -11.54
CA ASN A 158 12.69 8.58 -10.62
C ASN A 158 11.46 9.41 -11.02
N ASP A 159 10.55 8.83 -11.80
CA ASP A 159 9.33 9.46 -12.28
C ASP A 159 8.14 8.52 -12.09
N CYS A 160 6.96 9.10 -11.90
CA CYS A 160 5.72 8.36 -11.77
C CYS A 160 5.01 8.20 -13.13
N PRO A 161 4.38 7.04 -13.42
CA PRO A 161 3.49 6.89 -14.56
C PRO A 161 2.36 7.93 -14.53
N SER A 162 1.78 8.23 -15.69
CA SER A 162 0.64 9.14 -15.78
C SER A 162 -0.50 8.72 -14.83
N GLY A 163 -1.03 9.68 -14.08
CA GLY A 163 -2.08 9.46 -13.08
C GLY A 163 -1.59 8.98 -11.71
N TRP A 164 -0.30 8.70 -11.53
CA TRP A 164 0.30 8.41 -10.23
C TRP A 164 0.90 9.67 -9.61
N ALA A 165 0.64 9.85 -8.31
CA ALA A 165 1.30 10.88 -7.52
C ALA A 165 2.60 10.31 -6.94
N GLU A 166 3.64 11.13 -6.94
CA GLU A 166 4.89 10.80 -6.29
C GLU A 166 4.79 11.12 -4.79
N GLU A 167 5.04 10.11 -3.96
CA GLU A 167 5.08 10.30 -2.50
C GLU A 167 6.51 10.62 -2.01
N TYR A 168 7.52 9.96 -2.59
CA TYR A 168 8.96 10.29 -2.48
C TYR A 168 9.80 9.45 -3.46
N HIS A 169 11.06 9.81 -3.63
CA HIS A 169 12.07 9.02 -4.35
C HIS A 169 13.39 8.97 -3.60
N GLY A 170 14.25 8.03 -3.98
CA GLY A 170 15.58 7.90 -3.42
C GLY A 170 16.33 6.69 -3.94
N TYR A 171 17.10 6.06 -3.06
CA TYR A 171 18.03 4.99 -3.41
C TYR A 171 17.48 3.63 -2.99
N LEU A 172 17.59 2.65 -3.89
CA LEU A 172 17.23 1.28 -3.56
C LEU A 172 18.35 0.66 -2.72
N MET A 173 18.04 0.30 -1.48
CA MET A 173 19.01 -0.22 -0.52
C MET A 173 18.55 -1.55 0.07
N THR A 174 19.54 -2.37 0.42
CA THR A 174 19.38 -3.68 1.07
C THR A 174 20.70 -4.10 1.73
N ALA A 175 20.74 -5.29 2.34
CA ALA A 175 21.96 -5.83 2.91
C ALA A 175 23.03 -6.17 1.84
N PRO A 176 24.33 -5.97 2.13
CA PRO A 176 25.44 -6.46 1.33
C PRO A 176 25.32 -7.95 0.96
N TYR A 177 25.75 -8.31 -0.25
CA TYR A 177 25.69 -9.68 -0.78
C TYR A 177 26.49 -10.72 0.02
N VAL A 178 27.40 -10.27 0.89
CA VAL A 178 28.21 -11.12 1.78
C VAL A 178 27.47 -11.53 3.06
N HIS A 179 26.33 -10.92 3.36
CA HIS A 179 25.55 -11.23 4.55
C HIS A 179 24.82 -12.58 4.39
N LYS A 180 24.70 -13.33 5.49
CA LYS A 180 24.11 -14.68 5.47
C LYS A 180 22.59 -14.67 5.30
N ILE A 181 21.98 -13.51 5.47
CA ILE A 181 20.55 -13.36 5.62
C ILE A 181 19.99 -12.50 4.50
N THR A 182 18.97 -13.00 3.81
CA THR A 182 18.33 -12.28 2.71
C THR A 182 17.46 -11.16 3.25
N ARG A 183 17.59 -9.96 2.68
CA ARG A 183 16.77 -8.77 2.98
C ARG A 183 15.88 -8.40 1.82
N ASP A 184 14.72 -7.84 2.15
CA ASP A 184 13.92 -7.09 1.19
C ASP A 184 14.69 -5.87 0.68
N PHE A 185 14.29 -5.33 -0.47
CA PHE A 185 14.78 -4.04 -0.97
C PHE A 185 13.84 -2.93 -0.51
N ILE A 186 14.40 -1.83 0.00
CA ILE A 186 13.64 -0.63 0.39
C ILE A 186 14.12 0.58 -0.40
N CYS A 187 13.21 1.51 -0.69
CA CYS A 187 13.56 2.82 -1.22
C CYS A 187 13.86 3.74 -0.03
N VAL A 188 15.12 4.08 0.18
CA VAL A 188 15.53 5.04 1.21
C VAL A 188 15.49 6.43 0.58
N ASP A 189 14.80 7.35 1.24
CA ASP A 189 14.64 8.73 0.77
C ASP A 189 16.00 9.39 0.48
N ARG A 190 16.09 10.13 -0.62
CA ARG A 190 17.33 10.81 -1.01
C ARG A 190 17.82 11.85 0.01
N GLU A 191 16.93 12.37 0.85
CA GLU A 191 17.23 13.36 1.89
C GLU A 191 17.36 12.68 3.26
N ALA A 192 17.91 11.47 3.29
CA ALA A 192 18.02 10.66 4.50
C ALA A 192 18.70 11.40 5.67
N GLU A 193 18.21 11.09 6.88
CA GLU A 193 18.61 11.65 8.18
C GLU A 193 19.43 10.67 9.00
#